data_AF-A0A1F5IQW8-F1
#
_entry.id   AF-A0A1F5IQW8-F1
#
_cell.length_a   1.000
_cell.length_b   1.000
_cell.length_c   1.000
_cell.angle_alpha   90.00
_cell.angle_beta   90.00
_cell.angle_gamma   90.00
#
_symmetry.space_group_name_H-M   'P 1'
#
loop_
_entity.id
_entity.type
_entity.pdbx_description
1 polymer ?
#
loop_
_entity_poly.entity_id
_entity_poly.type
_entity_poly.pdbx_seq_one_letter_code
_entity_poly.pdbx_strand_id
1 'polypeptide(L)'
;MAKKKVSSFVFHKELIQQMLTLSTSAFGLAAALAWNETIQQTVKEFIEPRLPGSGILSRFIYAILVTLLGVIITFQLSRLAAKWGLKK
;
A
#
# COMPACT_ATOMS: atom_id res chain seq x y z
N MET A 1 8.61 35.47 -28.64
CA MET A 1 9.10 34.96 -27.33
C MET A 1 8.10 34.07 -26.57
N ALA A 2 6.80 34.05 -26.89
CA ALA A 2 5.80 33.26 -26.15
C ALA A 2 5.95 31.71 -26.26
N LYS A 3 6.34 31.17 -27.42
CA LYS A 3 6.49 29.71 -27.66
C LYS A 3 7.51 29.02 -26.75
N LYS A 4 8.61 29.71 -26.38
CA LYS A 4 9.70 29.13 -25.57
C LYS A 4 9.31 28.93 -24.10
N LYS A 5 8.41 29.78 -23.58
CA LYS A 5 7.96 29.75 -22.17
C LYS A 5 6.92 28.65 -21.91
N VAL A 6 6.10 28.32 -22.92
CA VAL A 6 5.10 27.24 -22.83
C VAL A 6 5.76 25.86 -22.85
N SER A 7 6.76 25.66 -23.72
CA SER A 7 7.46 24.37 -23.84
C SER A 7 8.22 23.98 -22.56
N SER A 8 8.92 24.92 -21.91
CA SER A 8 9.59 24.62 -20.64
C SER A 8 8.58 24.31 -19.53
N PHE A 9 7.48 25.05 -19.43
CA PHE A 9 6.45 24.79 -18.41
C PHE A 9 5.81 23.40 -18.54
N VAL A 10 5.53 22.94 -19.77
CA VAL A 10 5.01 21.59 -20.04
C VAL A 10 6.02 20.52 -19.62
N PHE A 11 7.31 20.70 -19.95
CA PHE A 11 8.37 19.76 -19.57
C PHE A 11 8.51 19.60 -18.05
N HIS A 12 8.51 20.70 -17.28
CA HIS A 12 8.61 20.62 -15.82
C HIS A 12 7.40 19.89 -15.22
N LYS A 13 6.20 20.09 -15.78
CA LYS A 13 4.99 19.39 -15.34
C LYS A 13 5.11 17.87 -15.57
N GLU A 14 5.52 17.45 -16.75
CA GLU A 14 5.72 16.03 -17.08
C GLU A 14 6.78 15.38 -16.19
N LEU A 15 7.89 16.08 -15.94
CA LEU A 15 8.96 15.63 -15.07
C LEU A 15 8.44 15.42 -13.63
N ILE A 16 7.70 16.39 -13.08
CA ILE A 16 7.09 16.26 -11.74
C ILE A 16 6.10 15.10 -11.69
N GLN A 17 5.27 14.91 -12.72
CA GLN A 17 4.33 13.78 -12.79
C GLN A 17 5.05 12.43 -12.81
N GLN A 18 6.15 12.31 -13.55
CA GLN A 18 6.97 11.10 -13.56
C GLN A 18 7.61 10.85 -12.19
N MET A 19 8.18 11.87 -11.57
CA MET A 19 8.74 11.76 -10.21
C MET A 19 7.68 11.32 -9.20
N LEU A 20 6.49 11.92 -9.23
CA LEU A 20 5.38 11.53 -8.36
C LEU A 20 4.99 10.06 -8.57
N THR A 21 4.91 9.61 -9.83
CA THR A 21 4.57 8.23 -10.16
C THR A 21 5.63 7.25 -9.64
N LEU A 22 6.90 7.54 -9.90
CA LEU A 22 8.03 6.73 -9.46
C LEU A 22 8.11 6.67 -7.93
N SER A 23 8.06 7.81 -7.26
CA SER A 23 8.10 7.89 -5.80
C SER A 23 6.90 7.19 -5.17
N THR A 24 5.68 7.44 -5.64
CA THR A 24 4.47 6.79 -5.08
C THR A 24 4.53 5.27 -5.27
N SER A 25 5.01 4.79 -6.41
CA SER A 25 5.16 3.35 -6.66
C SER A 25 6.23 2.72 -5.76
N ALA A 26 7.38 3.38 -5.60
CA ALA A 26 8.46 2.92 -4.73
C ALA A 26 8.02 2.89 -3.25
N PHE A 27 7.34 3.93 -2.77
CA PHE A 27 6.79 3.96 -1.42
C PHE A 27 5.64 2.96 -1.23
N GLY A 28 4.82 2.73 -2.25
CA GLY A 28 3.79 1.68 -2.22
C GLY A 28 4.39 0.29 -2.02
N LEU A 29 5.49 -0.02 -2.73
CA LEU A 29 6.23 -1.27 -2.53
C LEU A 29 6.86 -1.35 -1.14
N ALA A 30 7.53 -0.27 -0.69
CA ALA A 30 8.13 -0.22 0.64
C ALA A 30 7.09 -0.41 1.75
N ALA A 31 5.92 0.21 1.62
CA ALA A 31 4.81 0.06 2.56
C ALA A 31 4.26 -1.37 2.57
N ALA A 32 4.10 -2.00 1.40
CA ALA A 32 3.65 -3.40 1.31
C ALA A 32 4.62 -4.35 2.02
N LEU A 33 5.93 -4.17 1.83
CA LEU A 33 6.96 -4.96 2.51
C LEU A 33 6.95 -4.72 4.02
N ALA A 34 6.87 -3.46 4.45
CA ALA A 34 6.85 -3.12 5.87
C ALA A 34 5.64 -3.73 6.60
N TRP A 35 4.44 -3.67 6.00
CA TRP A 35 3.26 -4.29 6.59
C TRP A 35 3.36 -5.82 6.65
N ASN A 36 3.89 -6.47 5.61
CA ASN A 36 4.15 -7.91 5.61
C ASN A 36 5.04 -8.31 6.80
N GLU A 37 6.20 -7.67 6.95
CA GLU A 37 7.13 -7.94 8.05
C GLU A 37 6.51 -7.64 9.42
N THR A 38 5.81 -6.50 9.56
CA THR A 38 5.17 -6.10 10.83
C THR A 38 4.15 -7.13 11.29
N ILE A 39 3.30 -7.63 10.39
CA ILE A 39 2.28 -8.62 10.75
C ILE A 39 2.97 -9.94 11.12
N GLN A 40 3.99 -10.37 10.36
CA GLN A 40 4.73 -11.59 10.69
C GLN A 40 5.41 -11.53 12.06
N GLN A 41 6.11 -10.44 12.36
CA GLN A 41 6.75 -10.23 13.67
C GLN A 41 5.71 -10.17 14.78
N THR A 42 4.58 -9.49 14.56
CA THR A 42 3.50 -9.42 15.54
C THR A 42 2.97 -10.81 15.89
N VAL A 43 2.74 -11.67 14.88
CA VAL A 43 2.29 -13.05 15.13
C VAL A 43 3.39 -13.84 15.86
N LYS A 44 4.65 -13.70 15.44
CA LYS A 44 5.77 -14.39 16.07
C LYS A 44 6.01 -13.99 17.53
N GLU A 45 5.90 -12.71 17.86
CA GLU A 45 6.21 -12.20 19.20
C GLU A 45 5.02 -12.27 20.15
N PHE A 46 3.79 -12.06 19.66
CA PHE A 46 2.61 -11.96 20.52
C PHE A 46 1.73 -13.23 20.51
N ILE A 47 1.77 -14.02 19.44
CA ILE A 47 0.84 -15.15 19.23
C ILE A 47 1.54 -16.49 19.42
N GLU A 48 2.71 -16.72 18.82
CA GLU A 48 3.47 -17.98 18.97
C GLU A 48 3.79 -18.35 20.43
N PRO A 49 4.24 -17.42 21.31
CA PRO A 49 4.58 -17.79 22.69
C PRO A 49 3.35 -18.10 23.55
N ARG A 50 2.15 -17.70 23.12
CA ARG A 50 0.90 -17.84 23.89
C ARG A 50 0.10 -19.08 23.49
N LEU A 51 0.42 -19.72 22.36
CA LEU A 51 -0.32 -20.87 21.85
C LEU A 51 0.61 -22.09 21.71
N PRO A 52 0.43 -23.14 22.53
CA PRO A 52 1.15 -24.39 22.35
C PRO A 52 0.61 -25.10 21.10
N GLY A 53 1.31 -24.95 19.98
CA GLY A 53 0.92 -25.59 18.72
C GLY A 53 1.92 -25.27 17.62
N SER A 54 2.25 -26.28 16.81
CA SER A 54 3.18 -26.21 15.67
C SER A 54 3.01 -24.92 14.86
N GLY A 55 4.11 -24.33 14.37
CA GLY A 55 4.15 -23.05 13.63
C GLY A 55 3.21 -22.93 12.41
N ILE A 56 2.48 -23.99 12.05
CA ILE A 56 1.36 -23.94 11.11
C ILE A 56 0.19 -23.06 11.60
N LEU A 57 -0.10 -23.07 12.91
CA LEU A 57 -1.23 -22.30 13.48
C LEU A 57 -0.92 -20.79 13.45
N SER A 58 0.34 -20.44 13.74
CA SER A 58 0.90 -19.09 13.57
C SER A 58 0.73 -18.57 12.14
N ARG A 59 1.15 -19.36 11.14
CA ARG A 59 0.98 -19.01 9.71
C ARG A 59 -0.48 -18.87 9.31
N PHE A 60 -1.37 -19.68 9.87
CA PHE A 60 -2.80 -19.59 9.62
C PHE A 60 -3.39 -18.28 10.16
N ILE A 61 -3.02 -17.87 11.38
CA ILE A 61 -3.43 -16.60 11.98
C ILE A 61 -2.89 -15.41 11.16
N TYR A 62 -1.62 -15.47 10.76
CA TYR A 62 -1.01 -14.50 9.85
C TYR A 62 -1.84 -14.35 8.56
N ALA A 63 -2.20 -15.46 7.90
CA ALA A 63 -2.99 -15.44 6.67
C ALA A 63 -4.36 -14.77 6.85
N ILE A 64 -5.03 -15.03 7.97
CA ILE A 64 -6.32 -14.40 8.30
C ILE A 64 -6.13 -12.89 8.51
N LEU A 65 -5.11 -12.47 9.27
CA LEU A 65 -4.85 -11.06 9.54
C LEU A 65 -4.56 -10.27 8.27
N VAL A 66 -3.69 -10.79 7.39
CA VAL A 66 -3.39 -10.15 6.11
C VAL A 66 -4.63 -10.05 5.23
N THR A 67 -5.45 -11.10 5.19
CA THR A 67 -6.69 -11.10 4.40
C THR A 67 -7.68 -10.05 4.91
N LEU A 68 -7.90 -9.99 6.23
CA LEU A 68 -8.78 -9.00 6.84
C LEU A 68 -8.28 -7.57 6.58
N LEU A 69 -6.99 -7.33 6.76
CA LEU A 69 -6.38 -6.02 6.51
C LEU A 69 -6.53 -5.62 5.03
N GLY A 70 -6.29 -6.54 4.10
CA GLY A 70 -6.51 -6.32 2.67
C GLY A 70 -7.96 -5.98 2.33
N VAL A 71 -8.93 -6.72 2.88
CA VAL A 71 -10.36 -6.44 2.69
C VAL A 71 -10.75 -5.08 3.28
N ILE A 72 -10.26 -4.73 4.47
CA ILE A 72 -10.54 -3.43 5.10
C ILE A 72 -10.00 -2.29 4.21
N ILE A 73 -8.73 -2.37 3.79
CA ILE A 73 -8.13 -1.31 2.97
C ILE A 73 -8.86 -1.19 1.63
N THR A 74 -9.11 -2.30 0.94
CA THR A 74 -9.80 -2.29 -0.36
C THR A 74 -11.25 -1.80 -0.24
N PHE A 75 -11.97 -2.17 0.81
CA PHE A 75 -13.32 -1.67 1.08
C PHE A 75 -13.34 -0.16 1.35
N GLN A 76 -12.41 0.32 2.18
CA GLN A 76 -12.30 1.75 2.50
C GLN A 76 -11.94 2.58 1.27
N LEU A 77 -11.00 2.09 0.44
CA LEU A 77 -10.65 2.71 -0.84
C LEU A 77 -11.85 2.71 -1.81
N SER A 78 -12.60 1.62 -1.89
CA SER A 78 -13.81 1.54 -2.73
C SER A 78 -14.86 2.56 -2.31
N ARG A 79 -15.07 2.74 -0.99
CA ARG A 79 -16.01 3.73 -0.45
C ARG A 79 -15.55 5.16 -0.72
N LEU A 80 -14.25 5.44 -0.60
CA LEU A 80 -13.67 6.74 -0.94
C LEU A 80 -13.83 7.04 -2.43
N ALA A 81 -13.52 6.08 -3.31
CA ALA A 81 -13.72 6.22 -4.76
C ALA A 81 -15.19 6.53 -5.11
N ALA A 82 -16.13 5.80 -4.52
CA ALA A 82 -17.55 6.03 -4.71
C ALA A 82 -18.00 7.44 -4.29
N LYS A 83 -17.47 7.95 -3.16
CA LYS A 83 -17.78 9.30 -2.66
C LYS A 83 -17.28 10.40 -3.60
N TRP A 84 -16.19 10.15 -4.33
CA TRP A 84 -15.54 11.13 -5.20
C TRP A 84 -16.04 11.04 -6.66
N GLY A 85 -17.11 10.28 -6.91
CA GLY A 85 -17.68 10.13 -8.25
C GLY A 85 -16.74 9.42 -9.23
N LEU A 86 -15.66 8.79 -8.74
CA LEU A 86 -14.79 7.90 -9.52
C LEU A 86 -15.49 6.54 -9.69
N LYS A 87 -16.71 6.60 -10.23
CA LYS A 87 -17.45 5.46 -10.74
C LYS A 87 -16.99 5.30 -12.20
N LYS A 88 -16.29 4.20 -12.49
CA LYS A 88 -16.31 3.68 -13.86
C LYS A 88 -17.68 3.10 -14.14
#